data_AF-A0A183CTZ4-F1
#
_entry.id   AF-A0A183CTZ4-F1
#
_cell.length_a   1.000
_cell.length_b   1.000
_cell.length_c   1.000
_cell.angle_alpha   90.00
_cell.angle_beta   90.00
_cell.angle_gamma   90.00
#
_symmetry.space_group_name_H-M   'P 1'
#
loop_
_entity.id
_entity.type
_entity.pdbx_description
1 polymer ?
#
loop_
_entity_poly.entity_id
_entity_poly.type
_entity_poly.pdbx_seq_one_letter_code
_entity_poly.pdbx_strand_id
1 'polypeptide(L)'
;MSQKPNYTHRPRPGGMAGSVLDKQKSKYNDLEGQYLLEWINQQVKDSELSTAGQRDNFLEQLKDGTLLCRFLNAVEAGTVKKTMKPISNFK
;
A
#
# COMPACT_ATOMS: atom_id res chain seq x y z
N MET A 1 -0.38 -23.73 11.98
CA MET A 1 0.45 -23.15 10.90
C MET A 1 -0.44 -22.21 10.08
N SER A 2 -0.18 -20.91 10.16
CA SER A 2 -1.07 -19.85 9.68
C SER A 2 -1.24 -19.88 8.16
N GLN A 3 -2.48 -19.94 7.68
CA GLN A 3 -2.81 -19.86 6.26
C GLN A 3 -2.49 -18.45 5.74
N LYS A 4 -1.56 -18.35 4.78
CA LYS A 4 -1.31 -17.10 4.05
C LYS A 4 -2.50 -16.79 3.13
N PRO A 5 -3.00 -15.55 3.07
CA PRO A 5 -4.17 -15.22 2.26
C PRO A 5 -3.90 -15.44 0.76
N ASN A 6 -4.88 -16.00 0.07
CA ASN A 6 -4.85 -16.31 -1.36
C ASN A 6 -4.92 -14.99 -2.17
N TYR A 7 -3.79 -14.50 -2.66
CA TYR A 7 -3.77 -13.39 -3.61
C TYR A 7 -4.25 -13.91 -4.96
N THR A 8 -5.33 -13.32 -5.50
CA THR A 8 -5.74 -13.54 -6.89
C THR A 8 -4.60 -13.07 -7.79
N HIS A 9 -3.77 -14.00 -8.27
CA HIS A 9 -2.69 -13.72 -9.21
C HIS A 9 -3.32 -13.38 -10.57
N ARG A 10 -3.53 -12.07 -10.84
CA ARG A 10 -3.91 -11.63 -12.17
C ARG A 10 -2.74 -11.93 -13.10
N PRO A 11 -2.90 -12.80 -14.12
CA PRO A 11 -1.80 -13.13 -15.02
C PRO A 11 -1.22 -11.85 -15.61
N ARG A 12 0.11 -11.77 -15.72
CA ARG A 12 0.76 -10.65 -16.39
C ARG A 12 0.15 -10.55 -17.80
N PRO A 13 -0.43 -9.41 -18.19
CA PRO A 13 -0.93 -9.26 -19.54
C PRO A 13 0.21 -9.40 -20.56
N GLY A 14 -0.01 -10.17 -21.62
CA GLY A 14 0.95 -10.37 -22.71
C GLY A 14 0.97 -9.20 -23.71
N GLY A 15 1.98 -9.17 -24.58
CA GLY A 15 2.07 -8.22 -25.69
C GLY A 15 2.20 -6.76 -25.23
N MET A 16 1.52 -5.84 -25.93
CA MET A 16 1.59 -4.40 -25.65
C MET A 16 1.15 -4.03 -24.22
N ALA A 17 0.19 -4.75 -23.65
CA ALA A 17 -0.27 -4.50 -22.28
C ALA A 17 0.80 -4.89 -21.24
N GLY A 18 1.65 -5.88 -21.53
CA GLY A 18 2.79 -6.24 -20.70
C GLY A 18 3.91 -5.21 -20.73
N SER A 19 4.25 -4.69 -21.91
CA SER A 19 5.28 -3.66 -22.04
C SER A 19 4.88 -2.32 -21.43
N VAL A 20 3.59 -1.97 -21.44
CA VAL A 20 3.06 -0.82 -20.71
C VAL A 20 3.18 -1.02 -19.19
N LEU A 21 2.86 -2.21 -18.68
CA LEU A 21 3.02 -2.53 -17.26
C LEU A 21 4.49 -2.43 -16.82
N ASP A 22 5.42 -2.94 -17.62
CA ASP A 22 6.86 -2.90 -17.32
C ASP A 22 7.38 -1.45 -17.34
N LYS A 23 6.90 -0.61 -18.27
CA LYS A 23 7.19 0.84 -18.28
C LYS A 23 6.64 1.55 -17.06
N GLN A 24 5.46 1.19 -16.57
CA GLN A 24 4.90 1.77 -15.35
C GLN A 24 5.69 1.36 -14.11
N LYS A 25 6.09 0.09 -14.01
CA LYS A 25 6.93 -0.41 -12.91
C LYS A 25 8.29 0.29 -12.86
N SER A 26 8.88 0.58 -14.01
CA SER A 26 10.15 1.33 -14.11
C SER A 26 10.08 2.77 -13.60
N LYS A 27 8.88 3.32 -13.38
CA LYS A 27 8.71 4.68 -12.82
C LYS A 27 8.71 4.70 -11.30
N TYR A 28 8.68 3.53 -10.64
CA TYR A 28 8.71 3.48 -9.19
C TYR A 28 10.10 3.87 -8.69
N ASN A 29 10.14 4.78 -7.73
CA ASN A 29 11.37 5.25 -7.11
C ASN A 29 11.37 4.82 -5.64
N ASP A 30 12.31 3.95 -5.27
CA ASP A 30 12.42 3.41 -3.92
C ASP A 30 12.71 4.49 -2.86
N LEU A 31 13.41 5.58 -3.24
CA LEU A 31 13.69 6.70 -2.33
C LEU A 31 12.41 7.47 -1.99
N GLU A 32 11.57 7.75 -2.99
CA GLU A 32 10.28 8.42 -2.78
C GLU A 32 9.34 7.53 -1.96
N GLY A 33 9.36 6.21 -2.21
CA GLY A 33 8.65 5.23 -1.41
C GLY A 33 9.06 5.27 0.06
N GLN A 34 10.36 5.33 0.34
CA GLN A 34 10.88 5.46 1.70
C GLN A 34 10.44 6.76 2.38
N TYR A 35 10.58 7.91 1.72
CA TYR A 35 10.19 9.20 2.30
C TYR A 35 8.70 9.27 2.62
N LEU A 36 7.85 8.71 1.75
CA LEU A 36 6.41 8.64 2.00
C LEU A 36 6.07 7.76 3.21
N LEU A 37 6.72 6.60 3.35
CA LEU A 37 6.50 5.72 4.50
C LEU A 37 6.97 6.35 5.80
N GLU A 38 8.11 7.06 5.77
CA GLU A 38 8.60 7.80 6.93
C GLU A 38 7.63 8.90 7.35
N TRP A 39 7.10 9.66 6.39
CA TRP A 39 6.10 10.70 6.67
C TRP A 39 4.81 10.13 7.25
N ILE A 40 4.29 9.03 6.69
CA ILE A 40 3.10 8.35 7.21
C ILE A 40 3.36 7.86 8.65
N ASN A 41 4.54 7.30 8.91
CA ASN A 41 4.93 6.86 10.25
C ASN A 41 4.99 8.04 11.25
N GLN A 42 5.53 9.18 10.84
CA GLN A 42 5.57 10.38 11.67
C GLN A 42 4.16 10.89 12.05
N GLN A 43 3.20 10.82 11.13
CA GLN A 43 1.84 11.30 11.39
C GLN A 43 1.03 10.32 12.26
N VAL A 44 1.09 9.01 11.97
CA VAL A 44 0.27 8.01 12.66
C VAL A 44 0.90 7.56 13.99
N LYS A 45 2.22 7.77 14.17
CA LYS A 45 3.03 7.24 15.29
C LYS A 45 2.87 5.72 15.47
N ASP A 46 2.72 5.01 14.35
CA ASP A 46 2.47 3.57 14.34
C ASP A 46 3.82 2.83 14.34
N SER A 47 4.14 2.13 15.44
CA SER A 47 5.48 1.54 15.67
C SER A 47 5.80 0.30 14.80
N GLU A 48 4.89 -0.10 13.91
CA GLU A 48 5.00 -1.36 13.14
C GLU A 48 5.25 -1.13 11.64
N LEU A 49 5.45 0.12 11.19
CA LEU A 49 5.72 0.40 9.78
C LEU A 49 7.19 0.17 9.43
N SER A 50 7.44 -0.72 8.49
CA SER A 50 8.76 -0.87 7.87
C SER A 50 8.99 0.32 6.92
N THR A 51 10.03 1.10 7.17
CA THR A 51 10.44 2.24 6.33
C THR A 51 11.22 1.80 5.08
N ALA A 52 11.28 0.50 4.78
CA ALA A 52 11.90 0.00 3.57
C ALA A 52 11.08 0.46 2.35
N GLY A 53 11.66 1.34 1.53
CA GLY A 53 11.05 1.88 0.31
C GLY A 53 10.85 0.87 -0.83
N GLN A 54 10.96 -0.44 -0.56
CA GLN A 54 10.75 -1.47 -1.56
C GLN A 54 9.30 -1.46 -2.02
N ARG A 55 9.09 -1.46 -3.35
CA ARG A 55 7.77 -1.43 -3.97
C ARG A 55 6.77 -2.44 -3.40
N ASP A 56 7.21 -3.68 -3.17
CA ASP A 56 6.33 -4.72 -2.64
C ASP A 56 5.97 -4.48 -1.16
N ASN A 57 6.90 -3.99 -0.35
CA ASN A 57 6.62 -3.61 1.05
C ASN A 57 5.68 -2.41 1.14
N PHE A 58 5.91 -1.39 0.31
CA PHE A 58 5.04 -0.22 0.19
C PHE A 58 3.62 -0.61 -0.19
N LEU A 59 3.48 -1.50 -1.17
CA LEU A 59 2.17 -2.00 -1.60
C LEU A 59 1.51 -2.81 -0.48
N GLU A 60 2.21 -3.72 0.18
CA GLU A 60 1.64 -4.56 1.25
C GLU A 60 1.13 -3.74 2.44
N GLN A 61 1.87 -2.70 2.86
CA GLN A 61 1.47 -1.84 3.98
C GLN A 61 0.24 -0.98 3.66
N LEU A 62 0.17 -0.44 2.43
CA LEU A 62 -0.91 0.47 2.04
C LEU A 62 -2.14 -0.25 1.49
N LYS A 63 -2.03 -1.52 1.09
CA LYS A 63 -3.10 -2.29 0.47
C LYS A 63 -4.35 -2.44 1.34
N ASP A 64 -4.18 -2.60 2.66
CA ASP A 64 -5.31 -2.74 3.59
C ASP A 64 -6.13 -1.44 3.71
N GLY A 65 -5.54 -0.29 3.36
CA GLY A 65 -6.19 1.02 3.37
C GLY A 65 -6.46 1.61 4.75
N THR A 66 -6.46 0.80 5.82
CA THR A 66 -6.67 1.30 7.19
C THR A 66 -5.59 2.27 7.63
N LEU A 67 -4.34 2.07 7.21
CA LEU A 67 -3.24 2.98 7.51
C LEU A 67 -3.47 4.35 6.88
N LEU A 68 -3.93 4.41 5.63
CA LEU A 68 -4.25 5.65 4.93
C LEU A 68 -5.41 6.40 5.60
N CYS A 69 -6.42 5.68 6.08
CA CYS A 69 -7.52 6.30 6.81
C CYS A 69 -7.07 6.87 8.17
N ARG A 70 -6.18 6.18 8.89
CA ARG A 70 -5.59 6.70 10.14
C ARG A 70 -4.72 7.92 9.86
N PHE A 71 -3.92 7.86 8.81
CA PHE A 71 -3.10 8.95 8.33
C PHE A 71 -3.93 10.20 8.01
N LEU A 72 -5.03 10.06 7.26
CA LEU A 72 -5.93 11.18 6.97
C LEU A 72 -6.51 11.79 8.24
N ASN A 73 -6.94 10.96 9.18
CA ASN A 73 -7.45 11.43 10.48
C ASN A 73 -6.39 12.11 11.35
N ALA A 74 -5.10 11.81 11.14
CA ALA A 74 -3.99 12.48 11.81
C ALA A 74 -3.70 13.86 11.20
N VAL A 75 -3.88 14.02 9.88
CA VAL A 75 -3.72 15.30 9.17
C VAL A 75 -4.90 16.23 9.43
N GLU A 76 -6.12 15.71 9.31
CA GLU A 76 -7.36 16.45 9.57
C GLU A 76 -8.31 15.59 10.41
N ALA A 77 -8.59 16.06 11.63
CA ALA A 77 -9.43 15.32 12.54
C ALA A 77 -10.87 15.20 12.02
N GLY A 78 -11.35 13.96 11.83
CA GLY A 78 -12.75 13.68 11.49
C GLY A 78 -13.05 13.42 10.01
N THR A 79 -12.03 13.40 9.13
CA THR A 79 -12.20 13.09 7.71
C THR A 79 -12.76 11.68 7.47
N VAL A 80 -12.28 10.67 8.22
CA VAL A 80 -12.76 9.28 8.14
C VAL A 80 -13.43 8.86 9.45
N LYS A 81 -14.77 8.83 9.45
CA LYS A 81 -15.60 8.48 10.62
C LYS A 81 -15.50 7.00 11.05
N LYS A 82 -15.26 6.08 10.11
CA LYS A 82 -15.19 4.64 10.41
C LYS A 82 -14.18 3.94 9.50
N THR A 83 -13.13 3.38 10.10
CA THR A 83 -12.21 2.44 9.46
C THR A 83 -12.66 1.00 9.69
N MET A 84 -12.89 0.25 8.62
CA MET A 84 -13.11 -1.19 8.68
C MET A 84 -12.02 -1.90 7.89
N LYS A 85 -11.47 -2.98 8.45
CA LYS A 85 -10.59 -3.87 7.69
C LYS A 85 -11.43 -4.58 6.62
N PRO A 86 -11.08 -4.46 5.33
CA PRO A 86 -11.84 -5.12 4.28
C PRO A 86 -11.75 -6.65 4.43
N ILE A 87 -12.91 -7.31 4.52
CA ILE A 87 -12.99 -8.78 4.63
C ILE A 87 -12.78 -9.45 3.25
N SER A 88 -13.03 -8.72 2.15
CA SER A 88 -12.83 -9.19 0.78
C SER A 88 -12.34 -8.05 -0.11
N ASN A 89 -11.53 -8.37 -1.12
CA ASN A 89 -11.32 -7.47 -2.26
C ASN A 89 -12.65 -7.37 -3.00
N PHE A 90 -13.14 -6.15 -3.25
CA PHE A 90 -14.36 -5.95 -4.02
C PHE A 90 -14.15 -6.48 -5.44
N LYS A 91 -15.07 -7.35 -5.89
CA LYS A 91 -15.03 -8.02 -7.19
C LYS A 91 -15.39 -7.08 -8.34
#